data_AF-A0AAV4GFA5-F1
#
_entry.id   AF-A0AAV4GFA5-F1
#
_cell.length_a   1.000
_cell.length_b   1.000
_cell.length_c   1.000
_cell.angle_alpha   90.00
_cell.angle_beta   90.00
_cell.angle_gamma   90.00
#
_symmetry.space_group_name_H-M   'P 1'
#
loop_
_entity.id
_entity.type
_entity.pdbx_description
1 polymer ?
#
loop_
_entity_poly.entity_id
_entity_poly.type
_entity_poly.pdbx_seq_one_letter_code
_entity_poly.pdbx_strand_id
1 'polypeptide(L)'
;ALHLPEFVETPNRLTISRVEALCILLRRLAYPSRLVDVGRVFGRHPADISTVTNVMLNTIMISLMTGSPGLSILVGLCSTEQ
;
A
#
# COMPACT_ATOMS: atom_id res chain seq x y z
N ALA A 1 9.81 6.16 13.66
CA ALA A 1 8.51 6.15 12.95
C ALA A 1 8.69 5.47 11.59
N LEU A 2 7.69 4.76 11.06
CA LEU A 2 7.77 4.13 9.73
C LEU A 2 7.94 5.21 8.65
N HIS A 3 9.04 5.15 7.89
CA HIS A 3 9.35 6.08 6.82
C HIS A 3 8.56 5.70 5.56
N LEU A 4 7.27 6.02 5.56
CA LEU A 4 6.35 5.80 4.44
C LEU A 4 6.14 7.09 3.64
N PRO A 5 5.65 7.04 2.39
CA PRO A 5 5.25 8.23 1.64
C PRO A 5 3.93 8.83 2.18
N GLU A 6 3.73 10.15 2.08
CA GLU A 6 2.53 10.84 2.61
C GLU A 6 1.24 10.39 1.91
N PHE A 7 1.36 10.11 0.63
CA PHE A 7 0.31 9.57 -0.21
C PHE A 7 0.78 8.29 -0.86
N VAL A 8 -0.15 7.36 -1.03
CA VAL A 8 0.06 6.07 -1.67
C VAL A 8 -0.69 6.13 -2.98
N GLU A 9 0.05 6.00 -4.07
CA GLU A 9 -0.51 5.93 -5.41
C GLU A 9 -0.69 4.47 -5.80
N THR A 10 -1.88 4.17 -6.29
CA THR A 10 -2.20 2.84 -6.82
C THR A 10 -2.13 2.84 -8.35
N PRO A 11 -1.95 1.68 -8.99
CA PRO A 11 -1.98 1.56 -10.45
C PRO A 11 -3.30 2.04 -11.07
N ASN A 12 -4.39 2.08 -10.30
CA ASN A 12 -5.68 2.61 -10.72
C ASN A 12 -5.75 4.16 -10.68
N ARG A 13 -4.60 4.85 -10.58
CA ARG A 13 -4.49 6.32 -10.41
C ARG A 13 -5.27 6.85 -9.20
N LEU A 14 -5.45 5.99 -8.20
CA LEU A 14 -6.16 6.34 -6.99
C LEU A 14 -5.15 6.67 -5.91
N THR A 15 -5.26 7.90 -5.39
CA THR A 15 -4.39 8.45 -4.35
C THR A 15 -5.09 8.31 -2.99
N ILE A 16 -4.42 7.66 -2.04
CA ILE A 16 -4.90 7.49 -0.68
C ILE A 16 -3.88 8.04 0.31
N SER A 17 -4.36 8.63 1.41
CA SER A 17 -3.48 9.07 2.50
C SER A 17 -2.75 7.89 3.15
N ARG A 18 -1.50 8.10 3.55
CA ARG A 18 -0.70 7.10 4.28
C ARG A 18 -1.47 6.45 5.43
N VAL A 19 -2.20 7.25 6.20
CA VAL A 19 -2.93 6.80 7.40
C VAL A 19 -4.09 5.88 7.01
N GLU A 20 -4.90 6.27 6.03
CA GLU A 20 -6.02 5.46 5.54
C GLU A 20 -5.52 4.12 4.97
N ALA A 21 -4.49 4.15 4.13
CA ALA A 21 -3.89 2.96 3.56
C ALA A 21 -3.26 2.03 4.63
N LEU A 22 -2.64 2.60 5.66
CA LEU A 22 -2.09 1.83 6.78
C LEU A 22 -3.22 1.21 7.62
N CYS A 23 -4.30 1.94 7.91
CA CYS A 23 -5.46 1.40 8.62
C CYS A 23 -6.12 0.25 7.85
N ILE A 24 -6.23 0.35 6.53
CA ILE A 24 -6.72 -0.74 5.66
C ILE A 24 -5.84 -1.97 5.81
N LEU A 25 -4.52 -1.80 5.73
CA LEU A 25 -3.55 -2.88 5.87
C LEU A 25 -3.61 -3.52 7.27
N LEU A 26 -3.54 -2.71 8.33
CA LEU A 26 -3.57 -3.18 9.72
C LEU A 26 -4.84 -3.97 10.02
N ARG A 27 -5.99 -3.55 9.49
CA ARG A 27 -7.25 -4.27 9.64
C ARG A 27 -7.20 -5.66 9.01
N ARG A 28 -6.54 -5.80 7.85
CA ARG A 28 -6.36 -7.09 7.19
C ARG A 28 -5.34 -8.00 7.89
N LEU A 29 -4.37 -7.42 8.60
CA LEU A 29 -3.39 -8.17 9.38
C LEU A 29 -3.94 -8.61 10.74
N ALA A 30 -4.85 -7.83 11.34
CA ALA A 30 -5.45 -8.16 12.63
C ALA A 30 -6.37 -9.39 12.55
N TYR A 31 -7.09 -9.55 11.45
CA TYR A 31 -7.93 -10.73 11.19
C TYR A 31 -8.22 -10.86 9.69
N PRO A 32 -8.30 -12.07 9.11
CA PRO A 32 -8.72 -12.27 7.72
C PRO A 32 -10.17 -11.83 7.51
N SER A 33 -10.36 -10.55 7.17
CA SER A 33 -11.65 -9.95 6.85
C SER A 33 -11.93 -10.00 5.34
N ARG A 34 -13.20 -10.21 4.94
CA ARG A 34 -13.59 -10.13 3.53
C ARG A 34 -13.38 -8.70 3.01
N LEU A 35 -12.90 -8.57 1.77
CA LEU A 35 -12.65 -7.26 1.14
C LEU A 35 -13.90 -6.38 1.08
N VAL A 36 -15.08 -6.99 0.96
CA VAL A 36 -16.37 -6.29 0.94
C VAL A 36 -16.64 -5.58 2.27
N ASP A 37 -16.32 -6.22 3.40
CA ASP A 37 -16.57 -5.64 4.72
C ASP A 37 -15.59 -4.51 5.03
N VAL A 38 -14.33 -4.67 4.62
CA VAL A 38 -13.33 -3.59 4.69
C VAL A 38 -13.75 -2.42 3.80
N GLY A 39 -14.14 -2.69 2.56
CA GLY A 39 -14.61 -1.67 1.61
C GLY A 39 -15.80 -0.88 2.16
N ARG A 40 -16.75 -1.52 2.86
CA ARG A 40 -17.87 -0.84 3.53
C ARG A 40 -17.43 0.13 4.62
N VAL A 41 -16.40 -0.22 5.40
CA VAL A 41 -15.92 0.65 6.48
C VAL A 41 -15.19 1.88 5.94
N PHE A 42 -14.44 1.72 4.85
CA PHE A 42 -13.64 2.80 4.25
C PHE A 42 -14.36 3.51 3.07
N GLY A 43 -15.56 3.06 2.68
CA GLY A 43 -16.32 3.64 1.57
C GLY A 43 -15.68 3.43 0.20
N ARG A 44 -14.86 2.39 0.02
CA ARG A 44 -14.12 2.11 -1.23
C ARG A 44 -14.57 0.80 -1.87
N HIS A 45 -14.35 0.69 -3.17
CA HIS A 45 -14.60 -0.55 -3.89
C HIS A 45 -13.67 -1.67 -3.38
N PRO A 46 -14.13 -2.92 -3.21
CA PRO A 46 -13.30 -4.02 -2.71
C PRO A 46 -12.04 -4.28 -3.57
N ALA A 47 -12.11 -3.97 -4.87
CA ALA A 47 -10.95 -4.05 -5.77
C ALA A 47 -9.86 -3.04 -5.36
N ASP A 48 -10.23 -1.79 -5.07
CA ASP A 48 -9.28 -0.76 -4.64
C ASP A 48 -8.65 -1.14 -3.30
N ILE A 49 -9.43 -1.67 -2.36
CA ILE A 49 -8.91 -2.18 -1.08
C ILE A 49 -7.83 -3.24 -1.29
N SER A 50 -8.06 -4.18 -2.22
CA SER A 50 -7.07 -5.21 -2.55
C SER A 50 -5.78 -4.59 -3.08
N THR A 51 -5.90 -3.70 -4.06
CA THR A 51 -4.77 -2.98 -4.68
C THR A 51 -3.98 -2.18 -3.65
N VAL A 52 -4.66 -1.39 -2.82
CA VAL A 52 -4.05 -0.57 -1.77
C VAL A 52 -3.30 -1.41 -0.76
N THR A 53 -3.88 -2.54 -0.34
CA THR A 53 -3.22 -3.44 0.59
C THR A 53 -1.92 -3.98 0.00
N ASN A 54 -1.94 -4.41 -1.26
CA ASN A 54 -0.77 -4.96 -1.94
C ASN A 54 0.33 -3.91 -2.11
N VAL A 55 -0.04 -2.69 -2.54
CA VAL A 55 0.91 -1.58 -2.67
C VAL A 55 1.54 -1.26 -1.32
N MET A 56 0.73 -1.10 -0.26
CA MET A 56 1.26 -0.79 1.08
C MET A 56 2.15 -1.88 1.65
N LEU A 57 1.79 -3.15 1.48
CA LEU A 57 2.65 -4.27 1.88
C LEU A 57 3.98 -4.23 1.14
N ASN A 58 3.94 -3.98 -0.18
CA ASN A 58 5.14 -3.87 -0.98
C ASN A 58 6.01 -2.68 -0.56
N THR A 59 5.42 -1.51 -0.32
CA THR A 59 6.13 -0.32 0.18
C THR A 59 6.80 -0.58 1.53
N ILE A 60 6.10 -1.24 2.47
CA ILE A 60 6.68 -1.60 3.78
C ILE A 60 7.78 -2.64 3.60
N MET A 61 7.57 -3.66 2.78
CA MET A 61 8.56 -4.70 2.51
C MET A 61 9.83 -4.10 1.89
N ILE A 62 9.69 -3.22 0.89
CA ILE A 62 10.80 -2.46 0.31
C ILE A 62 11.48 -1.65 1.40
N SER A 63 10.74 -0.85 2.17
CA SER A 63 11.31 -0.02 3.24
C SER A 63 12.14 -0.84 4.24
N LEU A 64 11.63 -2.02 4.64
CA LEU A 64 12.32 -2.95 5.54
C LEU A 64 13.56 -3.59 4.87
N MET A 65 13.52 -3.89 3.57
CA MET A 65 14.66 -4.47 2.85
C MET A 65 15.72 -3.41 2.48
N THR A 66 15.31 -2.19 2.16
CA THR A 66 16.20 -1.03 1.85
C THR A 66 16.89 -0.44 3.08
N GLY A 67 16.61 -0.98 4.27
CA GLY A 67 17.51 -0.84 5.43
C GLY A 67 18.93 -1.42 5.17
N SER A 68 19.13 -2.11 4.04
CA SER A 68 20.45 -2.39 3.44
C SER A 68 20.69 -1.41 2.28
N PRO A 69 21.78 -0.61 2.28
CA PRO A 69 21.99 0.53 1.37
C PRO A 69 22.22 0.19 -0.12
N GLY A 70 21.94 -1.04 -0.57
CA GLY A 70 22.33 -1.54 -1.88
C GLY A 70 21.28 -1.45 -3.00
N LEU A 71 20.03 -1.04 -2.75
CA LEU A 71 18.93 -1.24 -3.71
C LEU A 71 18.07 -0.02 -4.08
N SER A 72 18.48 1.19 -3.71
CA SER A 72 17.72 2.42 -4.01
C SER A 72 17.57 2.75 -5.50
N ILE A 73 18.23 2.00 -6.40
CA ILE A 73 18.25 2.30 -7.84
C ILE A 73 17.10 1.62 -8.61
N LEU A 74 16.47 0.57 -8.07
CA LEU A 74 15.59 -0.27 -8.90
C LEU A 74 14.09 0.07 -8.86
N VAL A 75 13.62 0.80 -7.83
CA VAL A 75 12.18 1.15 -7.72
C VAL A 75 11.80 2.31 -8.66
N GLY A 76 12.75 3.16 -9.05
CA GLY A 76 12.51 4.25 -10.01
C GLY A 76 12.36 3.80 -11.47
N LEU A 77 12.68 2.55 -11.81
CA LEU A 77 12.67 2.05 -13.19
C LEU A 77 11.41 1.24 -13.54
N CYS A 78 10.60 0.82 -12.57
CA CYS A 78 9.42 -0.01 -12.82
C CYS A 78 8.11 0.79 -12.90
N SER A 79 8.17 2.12 -12.81
CA SER A 79 7.01 3.02 -13.05
C SER A 79 7.10 3.79 -14.38
N THR A 80 8.11 3.53 -15.21
CA THR A 80 8.30 4.21 -16.51
C THR A 80 8.13 3.26 -17.69
N GLU A 81 7.26 2.25 -17.56
CA GLU A 81 6.72 1.51 -18.71
C GLU A 81 5.23 1.27 -18.50
N GLN A 82 4.44 2.35 -18.62
CA GLN A 82 3.09 2.30 -19.24
C GLN A 82 2.55 3.68 -19.57
#